data_AF-A0A740BCG9-F1
#
_entry.id   AF-A0A740BCG9-F1
#
_cell.length_a   1.000
_cell.length_b   1.000
_cell.length_c   1.000
_cell.angle_alpha   90.00
_cell.angle_beta   90.00
_cell.angle_gamma   90.00
#
_symmetry.space_group_name_H-M   'P 1'
#
loop_
_entity.id
_entity.type
_entity.pdbx_description
1 polymer ?
#
loop_
_entity_poly.entity_id
_entity_poly.type
_entity_poly.pdbx_seq_one_letter_code
_entity_poly.pdbx_strand_id
1 'polypeptide(L)'
;MSRKYFEEEVIQQTLDYNYAQHSDADKFNIAYGIDKNFLFGCGVSIASVLLANPEKALAFHVFTDFFDSEDQQRFEALAKQYATQIVVYLIDCERLKSLPSTKNWTYATYFRFIIADYFSDKTDRVLYLDADIACKGSIQELIDLNFAENEIAAVVAEGELEWWTK
;
A
#
# COMPACT_ATOMS: atom_id res chain seq x y z
N MET A 1 22.17 -3.29 10.68
CA MET A 1 20.91 -4.06 10.74
C MET A 1 19.81 -3.07 11.06
N SER A 2 18.82 -2.93 10.16
CA SER A 2 17.59 -2.20 10.48
C SER A 2 16.88 -2.94 11.62
N ARG A 3 16.51 -2.22 12.69
CA ARG A 3 15.75 -2.80 13.79
C ARG A 3 14.29 -2.87 13.36
N LYS A 4 13.69 -4.07 13.34
CA LYS A 4 12.25 -4.22 13.13
C LYS A 4 11.49 -3.94 14.43
N TYR A 5 10.34 -3.30 14.31
CA TYR A 5 9.53 -2.85 15.45
C TYR A 5 8.22 -3.62 15.60
N PHE A 6 7.66 -4.13 14.49
CA PHE A 6 6.39 -4.82 14.51
C PHE A 6 6.53 -6.36 14.45
N GLU A 7 7.72 -6.86 14.08
CA GLU A 7 8.02 -8.29 13.85
C GLU A 7 6.98 -9.00 12.95
N GLU A 8 7.24 -10.23 12.53
CA GLU A 8 6.28 -11.04 11.75
C GLU A 8 5.03 -11.44 12.57
N GLU A 9 4.96 -11.05 13.84
CA GLU A 9 3.85 -11.38 14.75
C GLU A 9 2.55 -10.61 14.46
N VAL A 10 2.60 -9.50 13.72
CA VAL A 10 1.42 -8.65 13.45
C VAL A 10 0.71 -9.05 12.16
N ILE A 11 1.40 -9.68 11.22
CA ILE A 11 0.82 -10.20 9.98
C ILE A 11 0.39 -11.65 10.24
N GLN A 12 -0.90 -11.89 10.41
CA GLN A 12 -1.44 -13.22 10.71
C GLN A 12 -1.49 -14.12 9.47
N GLN A 13 -1.77 -13.52 8.32
CA GLN A 13 -1.96 -14.25 7.07
C GLN A 13 -1.50 -13.40 5.90
N THR A 14 -0.88 -14.04 4.91
CA THR A 14 -0.55 -13.43 3.61
C THR A 14 -1.23 -14.22 2.50
N LEU A 15 -1.94 -13.53 1.62
CA LEU A 15 -2.58 -14.07 0.43
C LEU A 15 -1.93 -13.42 -0.79
N ASP A 16 -1.28 -14.21 -1.64
CA ASP A 16 -0.56 -13.72 -2.82
C ASP A 16 -1.28 -14.11 -4.11
N TYR A 17 -1.91 -13.13 -4.75
CA TYR A 17 -2.56 -13.26 -6.06
C TYR A 17 -1.61 -12.76 -7.14
N ASN A 18 -0.67 -13.63 -7.55
CA ASN A 18 0.34 -13.27 -8.55
C ASN A 18 -0.02 -13.82 -9.93
N TYR A 19 -0.49 -12.92 -10.81
CA TYR A 19 -0.73 -13.20 -12.22
C TYR A 19 0.18 -12.35 -13.13
N ALA A 20 1.22 -11.75 -12.55
CA ALA A 20 2.18 -10.93 -13.29
C ALA A 20 3.03 -11.79 -14.21
N GLN A 21 3.33 -11.26 -15.40
CA GLN A 21 4.22 -11.92 -16.38
C GLN A 21 5.68 -11.47 -16.27
N HIS A 22 5.97 -10.50 -15.40
CA HIS A 22 7.30 -9.92 -15.19
C HIS A 22 7.98 -10.52 -13.94
N SER A 23 9.32 -10.47 -13.91
CA SER A 23 10.12 -10.92 -12.77
C SER A 23 9.84 -10.08 -11.51
N ASP A 24 10.00 -10.65 -10.32
CA ASP A 24 9.82 -9.94 -9.05
C ASP A 24 10.83 -8.80 -8.84
N ALA A 25 11.99 -8.83 -9.51
CA ALA A 25 13.07 -7.86 -9.33
C ALA A 25 12.77 -6.46 -9.91
N ASP A 26 11.77 -6.36 -10.80
CA ASP A 26 11.50 -5.15 -11.59
C ASP A 26 10.17 -4.46 -11.24
N LYS A 27 9.47 -4.91 -10.18
CA LYS A 27 8.15 -4.40 -9.83
C LYS A 27 8.25 -3.15 -8.96
N PHE A 28 7.44 -2.14 -9.28
CA PHE A 28 7.25 -0.98 -8.42
C PHE A 28 6.16 -1.27 -7.39
N ASN A 29 6.54 -1.24 -6.11
CA ASN A 29 5.68 -1.64 -4.99
C ASN A 29 4.79 -0.47 -4.55
N ILE A 30 3.48 -0.70 -4.55
CA ILE A 30 2.45 0.25 -4.11
C ILE A 30 1.72 -0.36 -2.92
N ALA A 31 1.67 0.35 -1.80
CA ALA A 31 1.10 -0.15 -0.56
C ALA A 31 -0.13 0.67 -0.11
N TYR A 32 -1.11 -0.06 0.44
CA TYR A 32 -2.31 0.47 1.05
C TYR A 32 -2.41 -0.06 2.48
N GLY A 33 -2.84 0.81 3.40
CA GLY A 33 -3.22 0.43 4.76
C GLY A 33 -4.66 0.83 4.99
N ILE A 34 -5.56 -0.15 5.10
CA ILE A 34 -7.01 0.08 5.12
C ILE A 34 -7.73 -0.75 6.18
N ASP A 35 -8.85 -0.24 6.68
CA ASP A 35 -9.81 -1.10 7.38
C ASP A 35 -10.81 -1.73 6.40
N LYS A 36 -11.58 -2.70 6.89
CA LYS A 36 -12.63 -3.41 6.14
C LYS A 36 -13.55 -2.53 5.27
N ASN A 37 -13.83 -1.29 5.67
CA ASN A 37 -14.79 -0.44 4.96
C ASN A 37 -14.19 0.16 3.67
N PHE A 38 -12.87 0.13 3.52
CA PHE A 38 -12.17 0.73 2.38
C PHE A 38 -11.71 -0.30 1.34
N LEU A 39 -12.05 -1.60 1.49
CA LEU A 39 -11.68 -2.64 0.53
C LEU A 39 -12.19 -2.37 -0.88
N PHE A 40 -13.44 -1.90 -1.00
CA PHE A 40 -14.01 -1.51 -2.29
C PHE A 40 -13.26 -0.31 -2.91
N GLY A 41 -13.00 0.73 -2.11
CA GLY A 41 -12.23 1.90 -2.56
C GLY A 41 -10.83 1.53 -3.01
N CYS A 42 -10.15 0.67 -2.24
CA CYS A 42 -8.82 0.14 -2.57
C CYS A 42 -8.82 -0.60 -3.92
N GLY A 43 -9.82 -1.47 -4.17
CA GLY A 43 -9.97 -2.14 -5.46
C GLY A 43 -10.14 -1.15 -6.62
N VAL A 44 -10.94 -0.09 -6.44
CA VAL A 44 -11.10 1.00 -7.42
C VAL A 44 -9.79 1.75 -7.64
N SER A 45 -9.06 2.07 -6.58
CA SER A 45 -7.76 2.75 -6.63
C SER A 45 -6.75 1.93 -7.43
N ILE A 46 -6.57 0.64 -7.09
CA ILE A 46 -5.69 -0.29 -7.80
C ILE A 46 -6.05 -0.36 -9.28
N ALA A 47 -7.33 -0.56 -9.60
CA ALA A 47 -7.80 -0.63 -10.99
C ALA A 47 -7.51 0.67 -11.76
N SER A 48 -7.72 1.83 -11.14
CA SER A 48 -7.44 3.12 -11.77
C SER A 48 -5.95 3.33 -12.06
N VAL A 49 -5.06 2.90 -11.16
CA VAL A 49 -3.61 2.95 -11.36
C VAL A 49 -3.22 2.06 -12.55
N LEU A 50 -3.73 0.82 -12.59
CA LEU A 50 -3.47 -0.13 -13.68
C LEU A 50 -3.97 0.40 -15.04
N LEU A 51 -5.19 0.94 -15.08
CA LEU A 51 -5.76 1.51 -16.30
C LEU A 51 -4.95 2.68 -16.85
N ALA A 52 -4.39 3.51 -15.96
CA ALA A 52 -3.57 4.64 -16.35
C ALA A 52 -2.11 4.26 -16.66
N ASN A 53 -1.68 3.04 -16.31
CA ASN A 53 -0.29 2.57 -16.40
C ASN A 53 -0.17 1.12 -16.91
N PRO A 54 -0.78 0.77 -18.06
CA PRO A 54 -0.93 -0.63 -18.50
C PRO A 54 0.39 -1.37 -18.78
N GLU A 55 1.46 -0.63 -19.13
CA GLU A 55 2.78 -1.21 -19.48
C GLU A 55 3.76 -1.26 -18.29
N LYS A 56 3.31 -0.92 -17.07
CA LYS A 56 4.18 -0.86 -15.89
C LYS A 56 4.10 -2.15 -15.09
N ALA A 57 5.25 -2.67 -14.68
CA ALA A 57 5.34 -3.77 -13.74
C ALA A 57 5.03 -3.24 -12.33
N LEU A 58 3.78 -3.38 -11.89
CA LEU A 58 3.31 -2.93 -10.58
C LEU A 58 3.00 -4.12 -9.68
N ALA A 59 3.30 -3.97 -8.39
CA ALA A 59 2.86 -4.88 -7.34
C ALA A 59 2.07 -4.10 -6.29
N PHE A 60 0.90 -4.61 -5.91
CA PHE A 60 0.05 -3.96 -4.92
C PHE A 60 0.04 -4.74 -3.61
N HIS A 61 0.19 -4.04 -2.50
CA HIS A 61 0.30 -4.60 -1.17
C HIS A 61 -0.77 -4.00 -0.27
N VAL A 62 -1.74 -4.81 0.15
CA VAL A 62 -2.91 -4.36 0.91
C VAL A 62 -2.83 -4.89 2.33
N PHE A 63 -2.54 -4.01 3.27
CA PHE A 63 -2.53 -4.30 4.70
C PHE A 63 -3.91 -3.98 5.26
N THR A 64 -4.62 -5.00 5.75
CA THR A 64 -6.02 -4.87 6.19
C THR A 64 -6.31 -5.71 7.42
N ASP A 65 -7.30 -5.30 8.21
CA ASP A 65 -7.77 -6.04 9.40
C ASP A 65 -8.83 -7.10 9.07
N PHE A 66 -9.32 -7.11 7.83
CA PHE A 66 -10.40 -7.96 7.40
C PHE A 66 -10.27 -8.29 5.91
N PHE A 67 -10.54 -9.54 5.55
CA PHE A 67 -10.56 -9.99 4.16
C PHE A 67 -11.36 -11.29 4.00
N ASP A 68 -12.63 -11.20 3.63
CA ASP A 68 -13.52 -12.36 3.52
C ASP A 68 -13.43 -13.07 2.16
N SER A 69 -14.21 -14.14 1.98
CA SER A 69 -14.22 -14.91 0.74
C SER A 69 -14.70 -14.12 -0.48
N GLU A 70 -15.58 -13.14 -0.31
CA GLU A 70 -16.07 -12.32 -1.41
C GLU A 70 -14.98 -11.34 -1.86
N ASP A 71 -14.30 -10.70 -0.91
CA ASP A 71 -13.17 -9.82 -1.20
C ASP A 71 -12.00 -10.57 -1.84
N GLN A 72 -11.68 -11.79 -1.36
CA GLN A 72 -10.69 -12.67 -2.00
C GLN A 72 -11.01 -12.92 -3.47
N GLN A 73 -12.26 -13.26 -3.80
CA GLN A 73 -12.67 -13.49 -5.18
C GLN A 73 -12.54 -12.23 -6.04
N ARG A 74 -12.92 -11.07 -5.50
CA ARG A 74 -12.84 -9.78 -6.22
C ARG A 74 -11.40 -9.39 -6.51
N PHE A 75 -10.51 -9.47 -5.52
CA PHE A 75 -9.10 -9.12 -5.68
C PHE A 75 -8.35 -10.12 -6.57
N GLU A 76 -8.65 -11.42 -6.47
CA GLU A 76 -8.11 -12.42 -7.39
C GLU A 76 -8.56 -12.15 -8.83
N ALA A 77 -9.84 -11.83 -9.04
CA ALA A 77 -10.37 -11.46 -10.35
C ALA A 77 -9.69 -10.20 -10.91
N LEU A 78 -9.47 -9.19 -10.07
CA LEU A 78 -8.76 -7.97 -10.44
C LEU A 78 -7.31 -8.26 -10.85
N ALA A 79 -6.58 -9.04 -10.04
CA ALA A 79 -5.20 -9.42 -10.33
C ALA A 79 -5.10 -10.20 -11.66
N LYS A 80 -6.03 -11.12 -11.91
CA LYS A 80 -6.14 -11.86 -13.18
C LYS A 80 -6.44 -10.93 -14.37
N GLN A 81 -7.42 -10.05 -14.21
CA GLN A 81 -7.88 -9.17 -15.29
C GLN A 81 -6.76 -8.28 -15.83
N TYR A 82 -5.88 -7.79 -14.96
CA TYR A 82 -4.81 -6.87 -15.31
C TYR A 82 -3.42 -7.52 -15.34
N ALA A 83 -3.33 -8.85 -15.23
CA ALA A 83 -2.07 -9.60 -15.19
C ALA A 83 -1.04 -8.96 -14.24
N THR A 84 -1.47 -8.71 -13.00
CA THR A 84 -0.67 -8.04 -11.96
C THR A 84 -0.55 -8.91 -10.72
N GLN A 85 0.22 -8.44 -9.73
CA GLN A 85 0.32 -9.05 -8.42
C GLN A 85 -0.41 -8.19 -7.40
N ILE A 86 -1.29 -8.82 -6.61
CA ILE A 86 -1.87 -8.20 -5.42
C ILE A 86 -1.61 -9.12 -4.23
N VAL A 87 -0.90 -8.61 -3.23
CA VAL A 87 -0.62 -9.32 -1.98
C VAL A 87 -1.44 -8.69 -0.86
N VAL A 88 -2.24 -9.50 -0.17
CA VAL A 88 -3.06 -9.06 0.96
C VAL A 88 -2.46 -9.59 2.25
N TYR A 89 -2.21 -8.69 3.20
CA TYR A 89 -1.67 -8.96 4.52
C TYR A 89 -2.77 -8.73 5.55
N LEU A 90 -3.24 -9.80 6.19
CA LEU A 90 -4.22 -9.73 7.26
C LEU A 90 -3.52 -9.40 8.58
N ILE A 91 -3.93 -8.31 9.21
CA ILE A 91 -3.25 -7.71 10.35
C ILE A 91 -4.00 -7.99 11.65
N ASP A 92 -3.26 -8.47 12.65
CA ASP A 92 -3.76 -8.58 14.02
C ASP A 92 -3.92 -7.19 14.64
N CYS A 93 -5.13 -6.66 14.58
CA CYS A 93 -5.43 -5.34 15.11
C CYS A 93 -5.64 -5.32 16.62
N GLU A 94 -5.72 -6.45 17.32
CA GLU A 94 -5.89 -6.45 18.79
C GLU A 94 -4.71 -5.78 19.49
N ARG A 95 -3.49 -6.00 18.96
CA ARG A 95 -2.28 -5.32 19.45
C ARG A 95 -2.31 -3.83 19.14
N LEU A 96 -2.84 -3.44 17.98
CA LEU A 96 -2.91 -2.04 17.54
C LEU A 96 -4.00 -1.26 18.28
N LYS A 97 -5.10 -1.89 18.69
CA LYS A 97 -6.16 -1.29 19.51
C LYS A 97 -5.68 -0.84 20.89
N SER A 98 -4.57 -1.41 21.38
CA SER A 98 -3.93 -0.96 22.63
C SER A 98 -3.18 0.37 22.49
N LEU A 99 -2.87 0.77 21.26
CA LEU A 99 -2.20 2.03 20.97
C LEU A 99 -3.20 3.20 20.98
N PRO A 100 -2.75 4.44 21.24
CA PRO A 100 -3.62 5.61 21.25
C PRO A 100 -4.41 5.74 19.95
N SER A 101 -5.72 5.90 20.04
CA SER A 101 -6.58 6.16 18.87
C SER A 101 -7.60 7.23 19.22
N THR A 102 -8.06 7.94 18.20
CA THR A 102 -9.15 8.92 18.31
C THR A 102 -10.23 8.57 17.31
N LYS A 103 -11.40 9.24 17.38
CA LYS A 103 -12.45 9.05 16.36
C LYS A 103 -11.94 9.32 14.93
N ASN A 104 -10.98 10.23 14.78
CA ASN A 104 -10.43 10.63 13.49
C ASN A 104 -9.12 9.87 13.14
N TRP A 105 -8.53 9.18 14.12
CA TRP A 105 -7.27 8.44 13.99
C TRP A 105 -7.51 7.02 14.48
N THR A 106 -8.02 6.19 13.59
CA THR A 106 -8.29 4.79 13.88
C THR A 106 -6.98 4.00 13.92
N TYR A 107 -7.04 2.74 14.37
CA TYR A 107 -5.87 1.86 14.34
C TYR A 107 -5.31 1.66 12.93
N ALA A 108 -6.09 1.89 11.87
CA ALA A 108 -5.63 1.83 10.49
C ALA A 108 -4.50 2.82 10.19
N THR A 109 -4.38 3.92 10.96
CA THR A 109 -3.22 4.81 10.87
C THR A 109 -1.90 4.08 11.11
N TYR A 110 -1.89 3.07 11.99
CA TYR A 110 -0.69 2.31 12.31
C TYR A 110 -0.20 1.40 11.19
N PHE A 111 -1.04 1.09 10.20
CA PHE A 111 -0.61 0.31 9.03
C PHE A 111 0.51 1.01 8.25
N ARG A 112 0.58 2.34 8.26
CA ARG A 112 1.69 3.09 7.63
C ARG A 112 3.05 2.71 8.24
N PHE A 113 3.12 2.52 9.56
CA PHE A 113 4.34 2.12 10.23
C PHE A 113 4.68 0.64 9.99
N ILE A 114 3.66 -0.22 9.96
CA ILE A 114 3.84 -1.65 9.63
C ILE A 114 4.37 -1.81 8.20
N ILE A 115 3.83 -1.07 7.24
CA ILE A 115 4.31 -1.06 5.84
C ILE A 115 5.78 -0.67 5.80
N ALA A 116 6.16 0.44 6.44
CA ALA A 116 7.55 0.91 6.45
C ALA A 116 8.50 -0.13 7.09
N ASP A 117 8.12 -0.71 8.23
CA ASP A 117 8.90 -1.73 8.91
C ASP A 117 9.03 -3.01 8.07
N TYR A 118 7.93 -3.45 7.44
CA TYR A 118 7.87 -4.64 6.57
C TYR A 118 8.78 -4.49 5.35
N PHE A 119 8.81 -3.33 4.70
CA PHE A 119 9.61 -3.12 3.48
C PHE A 119 11.06 -2.73 3.74
N SER A 120 11.42 -2.34 4.96
CA SER A 120 12.75 -1.81 5.32
C SER A 120 13.95 -2.71 4.94
N ASP A 121 13.73 -4.01 4.75
CA ASP A 121 14.75 -4.99 4.34
C ASP A 121 14.46 -5.67 3.00
N LYS A 122 13.41 -5.23 2.27
CA LYS A 122 12.94 -5.87 1.04
C LYS A 122 13.10 -5.00 -0.20
N THR A 123 12.98 -3.68 -0.04
CA THR A 123 13.07 -2.74 -1.15
C THR A 123 13.51 -1.38 -0.65
N ASP A 124 14.18 -0.62 -1.52
CA ASP A 124 14.63 0.73 -1.20
C ASP A 124 13.47 1.74 -1.18
N ARG A 125 12.38 1.46 -1.90
CA ARG A 125 11.25 2.39 -2.09
C ARG A 125 9.91 1.68 -2.15
N VAL A 126 8.90 2.28 -1.53
CA VAL A 126 7.49 1.89 -1.63
C VAL A 126 6.63 3.14 -1.77
N LEU A 127 5.66 3.13 -2.68
CA LEU A 127 4.68 4.19 -2.81
C LEU A 127 3.46 3.87 -1.94
N TYR A 128 3.22 4.66 -0.89
CA TYR A 128 1.99 4.57 -0.12
C TYR A 128 0.88 5.40 -0.75
N LEU A 129 -0.32 4.84 -0.89
CA LEU A 129 -1.52 5.54 -1.37
C LEU A 129 -2.68 5.35 -0.38
N ASP A 130 -3.48 6.40 -0.20
CA ASP A 130 -4.79 6.27 0.45
C ASP A 130 -5.77 5.53 -0.47
N ALA A 131 -6.72 4.79 0.10
CA ALA A 131 -7.64 3.95 -0.67
C ALA A 131 -8.85 4.69 -1.25
N ASP A 132 -9.02 5.98 -0.94
CA ASP A 132 -10.11 6.84 -1.42
C ASP A 132 -9.69 7.73 -2.61
N ILE A 133 -8.54 7.44 -3.23
CA ILE A 133 -8.06 8.16 -4.41
C ILE A 133 -8.25 7.32 -5.69
N ALA A 134 -8.41 8.03 -6.82
CA ALA A 134 -8.39 7.44 -8.15
C ALA A 134 -7.28 8.07 -8.99
N CYS A 135 -6.47 7.23 -9.64
CA CYS A 135 -5.40 7.65 -10.52
C CYS A 135 -5.96 8.01 -11.91
N LYS A 136 -5.61 9.19 -12.42
CA LYS A 136 -6.08 9.70 -13.71
C LYS A 136 -4.98 9.80 -14.78
N GLY A 137 -3.75 9.41 -14.46
CA GLY A 137 -2.61 9.61 -15.35
C GLY A 137 -1.44 8.69 -15.03
N SER A 138 -0.35 8.87 -15.77
CA SER A 138 0.83 8.05 -15.54
C SER A 138 1.47 8.37 -14.19
N ILE A 139 1.96 7.35 -13.49
CA ILE A 139 2.74 7.48 -12.27
C ILE A 139 4.25 7.43 -12.53
N GLN A 140 4.70 7.55 -13.78
CA GLN A 140 6.11 7.41 -14.15
C GLN A 140 7.02 8.36 -13.36
N GLU A 141 6.59 9.60 -13.15
CA GLU A 141 7.35 10.58 -12.37
C GLU A 141 7.60 10.10 -10.92
N LEU A 142 6.66 9.36 -10.32
CA LEU A 142 6.82 8.78 -8.98
C LEU A 142 7.76 7.56 -9.00
N ILE A 143 7.75 6.77 -10.07
CA ILE A 143 8.65 5.62 -10.24
C ILE A 143 10.11 6.12 -10.38
N ASP A 144 10.31 7.16 -11.17
CA ASP A 144 11.62 7.75 -11.46
C ASP A 144 12.12 8.68 -10.35
N LEU A 145 11.30 8.93 -9.33
CA LEU A 145 11.64 9.84 -8.24
C LEU A 145 12.80 9.31 -7.40
N ASN A 146 13.96 9.96 -7.51
CA ASN A 146 15.15 9.62 -6.75
C ASN A 146 15.25 10.51 -5.52
N PHE A 147 15.52 9.90 -4.37
CA PHE A 147 15.78 10.62 -3.12
C PHE A 147 17.27 10.97 -3.05
N ALA A 148 17.58 12.17 -2.58
CA ALA A 148 18.95 12.50 -2.17
C ALA A 148 19.35 11.66 -0.95
N GLU A 149 20.65 11.58 -0.65
CA GLU A 149 21.22 10.72 0.42
C GLU A 149 20.55 10.92 1.80
N ASN A 150 20.03 12.11 2.08
CA ASN A 150 19.41 12.46 3.37
C ASN A 150 17.87 12.60 3.28
N GLU A 151 17.25 12.23 2.16
CA GLU A 151 15.81 12.28 1.96
C GLU A 151 15.19 10.90 2.21
N ILE A 152 14.15 10.85 3.03
CA ILE A 152 13.49 9.60 3.44
C ILE A 152 12.04 9.49 2.95
N ALA A 153 11.46 10.58 2.46
CA ALA A 153 10.10 10.64 1.94
C ALA A 153 9.91 11.84 1.01
N ALA A 154 9.05 11.67 0.01
CA ALA A 154 8.45 12.75 -0.75
C ALA A 154 6.94 12.70 -0.52
N VAL A 155 6.34 13.82 -0.17
CA VAL A 155 4.91 13.91 0.18
C VAL A 155 4.25 15.04 -0.60
N VAL A 156 2.98 14.85 -0.94
CA VAL A 156 2.17 15.91 -1.55
C VAL A 156 1.76 16.87 -0.43
N ALA A 157 2.02 18.16 -0.62
CA ALA A 157 1.53 19.19 0.31
C ALA A 157 0.00 19.30 0.16
N GLU A 158 -0.71 19.23 1.28
CA GLU A 158 -2.16 19.45 1.32
C GLU A 158 -2.46 20.92 1.64
N GLY A 159 -3.41 21.54 0.94
CA GLY A 159 -3.82 22.93 1.17
C GLY A 159 -3.02 23.98 0.38
N GLU A 160 -3.25 25.25 0.69
CA GLU A 160 -2.55 26.37 0.03
C GLU A 160 -1.11 26.48 0.52
N LEU A 161 -0.21 26.96 -0.34
CA LEU A 161 1.22 27.11 -0.03
C LEU A 161 1.47 27.89 1.27
N GLU A 162 0.58 28.84 1.58
CA GLU A 162 0.62 29.69 2.78
C GLU A 162 0.59 28.90 4.09
N TRP A 163 -0.03 27.70 4.11
CA TRP A 163 -0.06 26.84 5.29
C TRP A 163 1.31 26.26 5.65
N TRP A 164 2.22 26.18 4.67
CA TRP A 164 3.52 25.52 4.80
C TRP A 164 4.70 26.50 4.88
N THR A 165 4.46 27.78 4.61
CA THR A 165 5.43 28.85 4.87
C THR A 165 5.45 29.22 6.34
N LYS A 166 6.60 29.04 7.00
CA LYS A 166 6.88 29.48 8.38
C LYS A 166 7.09 30.98 8.48
#